data_AF-S8DW43-F1
#
_entry.id   AF-S8DW43-F1
#
_cell.length_a   1.000
_cell.length_b   1.000
_cell.length_c   1.000
_cell.angle_alpha   90.00
_cell.angle_beta   90.00
_cell.angle_gamma   90.00
#
_symmetry.space_group_name_H-M   'P 1'
#
loop_
_entity.id
_entity.type
_entity.pdbx_description
1 polymer ?
#
loop_
_entity_poly.entity_id
_entity_poly.type
_entity_poly.pdbx_seq_one_letter_code
_entity_poly.pdbx_strand_id
1 'polypeptide(L)'
;ACGYHRFGEMCFCSAVNYLDRFLSLYDLPVGKTWTARLVAVACLLLAAKMEEVNVPNAIDLQVPASRFLFESRTIQRMEILILNSLKWNVKPYTPLNFVEYFLRKLTSGGGGGGGTSPPPPEPWMIGRSIQIVSTAIKGIDFLEFRPSEIAASVAVYIISGEMQQ
;
A
#
# COMPACT_ATOMS: atom_id res chain seq x y z
N ALA A 1 7.23 0.39 -13.05
CA ALA A 1 8.31 0.02 -12.11
C ALA A 1 7.93 -1.22 -11.30
N CYS A 2 6.90 -1.20 -10.44
CA CYS A 2 6.52 -2.35 -9.60
C CYS A 2 6.30 -3.65 -10.39
N GLY A 3 5.49 -3.64 -11.46
CA GLY A 3 5.28 -4.84 -12.28
C GLY A 3 6.53 -5.32 -13.04
N TYR A 4 7.43 -4.41 -13.38
CA TYR A 4 8.70 -4.74 -14.05
C TYR A 4 9.68 -5.44 -13.09
N HIS A 5 9.78 -4.93 -11.86
CA HIS A 5 10.63 -5.48 -10.80
C HIS A 5 9.96 -6.58 -9.98
N ARG A 6 8.71 -6.94 -10.30
CA ARG A 6 7.89 -7.94 -9.58
C ARG A 6 7.74 -7.65 -8.08
N PHE A 7 7.62 -6.38 -7.72
CA PHE A 7 7.34 -5.99 -6.34
C PHE A 7 5.96 -6.47 -5.90
N GLY A 8 5.86 -6.88 -4.64
CA GLY A 8 4.62 -7.26 -4.01
C GLY A 8 3.66 -6.08 -3.86
N GLU A 9 2.38 -6.41 -3.66
CA GLU A 9 1.33 -5.39 -3.53
C GLU A 9 1.55 -4.50 -2.30
N MET A 10 2.11 -5.05 -1.22
CA MET A 10 2.47 -4.29 -0.02
C MET A 10 3.47 -3.17 -0.33
N CYS A 11 4.47 -3.40 -1.17
CA CYS A 11 5.41 -2.37 -1.60
C CYS A 11 4.71 -1.23 -2.33
N PHE A 12 3.78 -1.56 -3.24
CA PHE A 12 2.98 -0.54 -3.93
C PHE A 12 2.10 0.25 -2.94
N CYS A 13 1.40 -0.43 -2.03
CA CYS A 13 0.57 0.19 -0.99
C CYS A 13 1.39 1.15 -0.10
N SER A 14 2.55 0.70 0.38
CA SER A 14 3.44 1.51 1.21
C SER A 14 3.98 2.73 0.45
N ALA A 15 4.36 2.57 -0.83
CA ALA A 15 4.83 3.69 -1.66
C ALA A 15 3.76 4.78 -1.83
N VAL A 16 2.51 4.38 -2.10
CA VAL A 16 1.37 5.31 -2.21
C VAL A 16 1.11 5.98 -0.86
N ASN A 17 1.11 5.23 0.24
CA ASN A 17 0.92 5.80 1.58
C ASN A 17 1.98 6.86 1.93
N TYR A 18 3.26 6.61 1.59
CA TYR A 18 4.32 7.60 1.80
C TYR A 18 4.12 8.84 0.94
N LEU A 19 3.69 8.65 -0.31
CA LEU A 19 3.44 9.75 -1.24
C LEU A 19 2.32 10.64 -0.71
N ASP A 20 1.17 10.07 -0.35
CA ASP A 20 0.01 10.83 0.13
C ASP A 20 0.33 11.58 1.42
N ARG A 21 0.98 10.91 2.38
CA ARG A 21 1.42 11.53 3.64
C ARG A 21 2.43 12.65 3.38
N PHE A 22 3.36 12.47 2.46
CA PHE A 22 4.31 13.53 2.09
C PHE A 22 3.58 14.73 1.49
N LEU A 23 2.69 14.51 0.52
CA LEU A 23 1.95 15.56 -0.18
C LEU A 23 0.93 16.28 0.73
N SER A 24 0.44 15.64 1.79
CA SER A 24 -0.37 16.32 2.81
C SER A 24 0.41 17.33 3.66
N LEU A 25 1.74 17.26 3.66
CA LEU A 25 2.62 18.16 4.43
C LEU A 25 3.37 19.16 3.54
N TYR A 26 3.53 18.85 2.25
CA TYR A 26 4.35 19.63 1.32
C TYR A 26 3.62 19.89 0.01
N ASP A 27 3.48 21.17 -0.32
CA ASP A 27 3.06 21.58 -1.66
C ASP A 27 4.21 21.43 -2.65
N LEU A 28 3.93 20.74 -3.76
CA LEU A 28 4.88 20.65 -4.85
C LEU A 28 4.97 21.98 -5.61
N PRO A 29 6.16 22.39 -6.07
CA PRO A 29 6.30 23.62 -6.84
C PRO A 29 5.45 23.56 -8.12
N VAL A 30 4.58 24.55 -8.29
CA VAL A 30 3.70 24.67 -9.47
C VAL A 30 4.56 24.73 -10.75
N GLY A 31 4.16 23.97 -11.77
CA GLY A 31 4.84 23.92 -13.06
C GLY A 31 6.09 23.04 -13.11
N LYS A 32 6.50 22.39 -12.00
CA LYS A 32 7.66 21.48 -11.96
C LYS A 32 7.22 20.02 -11.82
N THR A 33 6.71 19.44 -12.91
CA THR A 33 6.27 18.04 -12.94
C THR A 33 7.38 17.02 -12.60
N TRP A 34 8.65 17.39 -12.77
CA TRP A 34 9.78 16.57 -12.35
C TRP A 34 9.83 16.34 -10.84
N THR A 35 9.32 17.27 -10.03
CA THR A 35 9.36 17.14 -8.56
C THR A 35 8.44 16.03 -8.09
N ALA A 36 7.21 15.96 -8.62
CA ALA A 36 6.28 14.86 -8.33
C ALA A 36 6.90 13.50 -8.67
N ARG A 37 7.63 13.43 -9.79
CA ARG A 37 8.33 12.21 -10.21
C ARG A 37 9.46 11.83 -9.26
N LEU A 38 10.27 12.80 -8.83
CA LEU A 38 11.35 12.55 -7.87
C LEU A 38 10.79 12.02 -6.54
N VAL A 39 9.70 12.63 -6.04
CA VAL A 39 9.01 12.17 -4.83
C VAL A 39 8.51 10.75 -5.01
N ALA A 40 7.79 10.45 -6.10
CA ALA A 40 7.25 9.11 -6.36
C ALA A 40 8.34 8.03 -6.45
N VAL A 41 9.46 8.30 -7.14
CA VAL A 41 10.59 7.36 -7.23
C VAL A 41 11.24 7.14 -5.86
N ALA A 42 11.38 8.19 -5.06
CA ALA A 42 11.93 8.08 -3.71
C ALA A 42 10.99 7.33 -2.74
N CYS A 43 9.68 7.57 -2.81
CA CYS A 43 8.67 6.79 -2.08
C CYS A 43 8.73 5.30 -2.46
N LEU A 44 8.87 5.00 -3.75
CA LEU A 44 8.99 3.62 -4.24
C LEU A 44 10.30 2.96 -3.78
N LEU A 45 11.42 3.68 -3.81
CA LEU A 45 12.69 3.18 -3.29
C LEU A 45 12.60 2.85 -1.80
N LEU A 46 12.00 3.75 -1.03
CA LEU A 46 11.78 3.55 0.40
C LEU A 46 10.90 2.33 0.65
N ALA A 47 9.79 2.19 -0.08
CA ALA A 47 8.90 1.04 0.06
C ALA A 47 9.59 -0.27 -0.33
N ALA A 48 10.35 -0.28 -1.41
CA ALA A 48 11.11 -1.46 -1.83
C ALA A 48 12.11 -1.89 -0.74
N LYS A 49 12.81 -0.95 -0.09
CA LYS A 49 13.71 -1.26 1.03
C LYS A 49 13.00 -1.84 2.27
N MET A 50 11.72 -1.54 2.45
CA MET A 50 10.96 -1.99 3.62
C MET A 50 10.25 -3.32 3.38
N GLU A 51 9.79 -3.57 2.17
CA GLU A 51 8.89 -4.69 1.85
C GLU A 51 9.55 -5.78 0.99
N GLU A 52 10.60 -5.47 0.23
CA GLU A 52 11.18 -6.39 -0.75
C GLU A 52 12.53 -6.95 -0.28
N VAL A 53 12.77 -8.23 -0.60
CA VAL A 53 14.07 -8.89 -0.32
C VAL A 53 15.15 -8.37 -1.27
N ASN A 54 14.80 -8.17 -2.54
CA ASN A 54 15.73 -7.75 -3.58
C ASN A 54 15.40 -6.32 -4.01
N VAL A 55 16.18 -5.38 -3.51
CA VAL A 55 15.99 -3.96 -3.80
C VAL A 55 16.89 -3.56 -4.98
N PRO A 56 16.33 -3.12 -6.11
CA PRO A 56 17.11 -2.62 -7.23
C PRO A 56 17.76 -1.26 -6.90
N ASN A 57 18.71 -0.80 -7.72
CA ASN A 57 19.31 0.51 -7.49
C ASN A 57 18.28 1.63 -7.68
N ALA A 58 18.49 2.75 -7.00
CA ALA A 58 17.64 3.93 -7.12
C ALA A 58 17.43 4.38 -8.58
N ILE A 59 18.45 4.22 -9.42
CA ILE A 59 18.40 4.61 -10.83
C ILE A 59 17.46 3.67 -11.61
N ASP A 60 17.47 2.37 -11.31
CA ASP A 60 16.71 1.33 -12.00
C ASP A 60 15.20 1.38 -11.69
N LEU A 61 14.81 2.13 -10.66
CA LEU A 61 13.40 2.38 -10.31
C LEU A 61 12.75 3.45 -11.19
N GLN A 62 13.55 4.22 -11.92
CA GLN A 62 13.05 5.26 -12.82
C GLN A 62 12.48 4.62 -14.09
N VAL A 63 11.36 5.15 -14.60
CA VAL A 63 10.79 4.66 -15.87
C VAL A 63 11.70 5.13 -17.03
N PRO A 64 12.24 4.21 -17.87
CA PRO A 64 13.23 4.54 -18.90
C PRO A 64 12.78 5.60 -19.91
N ALA A 65 11.48 5.70 -20.19
CA ALA A 65 10.91 6.63 -21.17
C ALA A 65 10.69 8.06 -20.64
N SER A 66 11.32 8.47 -19.53
CA SER A 66 11.04 9.77 -18.95
C SER A 66 11.97 10.87 -19.39
N ARG A 67 11.38 12.05 -19.60
CA ARG A 67 12.08 13.31 -19.90
C ARG A 67 13.08 13.75 -18.82
N PHE A 68 13.00 13.20 -17.61
CA PHE A 68 13.84 13.58 -16.47
C PHE A 68 14.46 12.33 -15.85
N LEU A 69 15.79 12.27 -15.87
CA LEU A 69 16.59 11.26 -15.17
C LEU A 69 17.28 11.92 -13.98
N PHE A 70 17.17 11.28 -12.82
CA PHE A 70 17.77 11.74 -11.58
C PHE A 70 19.00 10.91 -11.25
N GLU A 71 20.03 11.58 -10.74
CA GLU A 71 21.17 10.91 -10.13
C GLU A 71 20.74 10.14 -8.87
N SER A 72 21.39 9.01 -8.60
CA SER A 72 21.13 8.21 -7.39
C SER A 72 21.19 9.04 -6.11
N ARG A 73 22.17 9.95 -5.99
CA ARG A 73 22.33 10.84 -4.84
C ARG A 73 21.13 11.78 -4.64
N THR A 74 20.51 12.24 -5.72
CA THR A 74 19.32 13.10 -5.66
C THR A 74 18.11 12.33 -5.16
N ILE A 75 17.94 11.09 -5.62
CA ILE A 75 16.86 10.20 -5.16
C ILE A 75 17.04 9.89 -3.67
N GLN A 76 18.26 9.57 -3.23
CA GLN A 76 18.57 9.29 -1.83
C GLN A 76 18.34 10.51 -0.92
N ARG A 77 18.66 11.72 -1.37
CA ARG A 77 18.34 12.95 -0.63
C ARG A 77 16.83 13.14 -0.47
N MET A 78 16.06 12.89 -1.52
CA MET A 78 14.60 12.93 -1.46
C MET A 78 14.04 11.85 -0.52
N GLU A 79 14.60 10.64 -0.56
CA GLU A 79 14.24 9.54 0.34
C GLU A 79 14.42 9.94 1.82
N ILE A 80 15.56 10.54 2.17
CA ILE A 80 15.82 11.04 3.54
C ILE A 80 14.83 12.14 3.92
N LEU A 81 14.49 13.06 3.00
CA LEU A 81 13.50 14.10 3.23
C LEU A 81 12.12 13.49 3.54
N ILE A 82 11.70 12.48 2.77
CA ILE A 82 10.46 11.73 3.01
C ILE A 82 10.52 11.06 4.39
N LEU A 83 11.58 10.30 4.70
CA LEU A 83 11.75 9.67 6.01
C LEU A 83 11.58 10.65 7.17
N ASN A 84 12.22 11.80 7.09
CA ASN A 84 12.12 12.83 8.12
C ASN A 84 10.71 13.41 8.22
N SER A 85 10.03 13.67 7.10
CA SER A 85 8.64 14.15 7.10
C SER A 85 7.68 13.16 7.74
N LEU A 86 7.91 11.86 7.52
CA LEU A 86 7.12 10.78 8.09
C LEU A 86 7.50 10.50 9.55
N LYS A 87 8.47 11.24 10.12
CA LYS A 87 9.06 11.00 11.45
C LYS A 87 9.53 9.56 11.62
N TRP A 88 10.09 8.99 10.54
CA TRP A 88 10.54 7.60 10.47
C TRP A 88 9.44 6.56 10.71
N ASN A 89 8.16 6.97 10.73
CA ASN A 89 7.03 6.05 10.78
C ASN A 89 6.73 5.51 9.36
N VAL A 90 7.54 4.52 8.98
CA VAL A 90 7.52 3.82 7.68
C VAL A 90 6.73 2.51 7.72
N LYS A 91 6.05 2.18 8.80
CA LYS A 91 5.21 0.97 8.85
C LYS A 91 3.76 1.37 9.08
N PRO A 92 3.10 1.95 8.06
CA PRO A 92 1.71 2.36 8.20
C PRO A 92 0.83 1.13 8.38
N TYR A 93 -0.23 1.28 9.17
CA TYR A 93 -1.31 0.30 9.14
C TYR A 93 -2.07 0.45 7.82
N THR A 94 -2.11 -0.62 7.05
CA THR A 94 -2.88 -0.74 5.80
C THR A 94 -4.17 -1.52 6.06
N PRO A 95 -5.20 -1.40 5.19
CA PRO A 95 -6.41 -2.21 5.35
C PRO A 95 -6.10 -3.71 5.47
N LEU A 96 -5.08 -4.19 4.74
CA LEU A 96 -4.64 -5.58 4.77
C LEU A 96 -4.21 -6.08 6.15
N ASN A 97 -3.76 -5.20 7.04
CA ASN A 97 -3.46 -5.56 8.43
C ASN A 97 -4.71 -5.94 9.24
N PHE A 98 -5.90 -5.53 8.81
CA PHE A 98 -7.16 -5.77 9.52
C PHE A 98 -8.09 -6.76 8.80
N VAL A 99 -7.91 -7.01 7.50
CA VAL A 99 -8.82 -7.86 6.72
C VAL A 99 -8.93 -9.26 7.33
N GLU A 100 -7.81 -9.91 7.67
CA GLU A 100 -7.85 -11.25 8.25
C GLU A 100 -8.68 -11.28 9.54
N TYR A 101 -8.52 -10.28 10.41
CA TYR A 101 -9.31 -10.16 11.63
C TYR A 101 -10.81 -10.07 11.33
N PHE A 102 -11.21 -9.22 10.40
CA PHE A 102 -12.63 -9.06 10.05
C PHE A 102 -13.21 -10.31 9.38
N LEU A 103 -12.48 -10.96 8.47
CA LEU A 103 -12.90 -12.20 7.85
C LEU A 103 -13.16 -13.28 8.90
N ARG A 104 -12.20 -13.51 9.82
CA ARG A 104 -12.36 -14.50 10.90
C ARG A 104 -13.54 -14.21 11.80
N LYS A 105 -13.75 -12.93 12.14
CA LYS A 105 -14.84 -12.51 13.02
C LYS A 105 -16.21 -12.75 12.37
N LEU A 106 -16.33 -12.45 11.07
CA LEU A 106 -17.58 -12.56 10.33
C LEU A 106 -17.91 -14.01 9.97
N THR A 107 -16.92 -14.85 9.65
CA THR A 107 -17.15 -16.28 9.38
C THR A 107 -17.40 -17.10 10.65
N SER A 108 -16.88 -16.66 11.80
CA SER A 108 -17.12 -17.31 13.11
C SER A 108 -18.51 -17.08 13.70
N GLY A 109 -19.31 -16.17 13.12
CA GLY A 109 -20.60 -15.74 13.67
C GLY A 109 -21.75 -16.76 13.52
N GLY A 110 -21.54 -17.90 12.87
CA GLY A 110 -22.60 -18.88 12.55
C GLY A 110 -22.70 -20.11 13.46
N GLY A 111 -21.78 -20.34 14.40
CA GLY A 111 -21.76 -21.56 15.23
C GLY A 111 -21.48 -21.28 16.70
N GLY A 112 -22.50 -21.43 17.55
CA GLY A 112 -22.39 -21.18 18.98
C GLY A 112 -21.46 -22.15 19.73
N GLY A 113 -20.75 -21.61 20.73
CA GLY A 113 -20.56 -22.30 22.01
C GLY A 113 -19.41 -23.29 22.20
N GLY A 114 -18.42 -23.36 21.31
CA GLY A 114 -17.22 -24.19 21.52
C GLY A 114 -15.95 -23.35 21.55
N GLY A 115 -15.11 -23.49 22.59
CA GLY A 115 -13.84 -22.75 22.78
C GLY A 115 -12.73 -23.04 21.76
N THR A 116 -13.08 -23.46 20.55
CA THR A 116 -12.17 -23.64 19.41
C THR A 116 -11.97 -22.31 18.70
N SER A 117 -10.71 -21.92 18.47
CA SER A 117 -10.39 -20.75 17.67
C SER A 117 -11.06 -20.82 16.29
N PRO A 118 -11.59 -19.70 15.76
CA PRO A 118 -12.21 -19.72 14.45
C PRO A 118 -11.19 -20.14 13.39
N PRO A 119 -11.62 -20.96 12.40
CA PRO A 119 -10.75 -21.41 11.33
C PRO A 119 -10.14 -20.21 10.60
N PRO A 120 -8.90 -20.35 10.08
CA PRO A 120 -8.31 -19.29 9.27
C PRO A 120 -9.18 -19.02 8.03
N PRO A 121 -9.24 -17.79 7.53
CA PRO A 121 -9.94 -17.49 6.29
C PRO A 121 -9.34 -18.30 5.15
N GLU A 122 -10.20 -18.79 4.27
CA GLU A 122 -9.78 -19.42 3.02
C GLU A 122 -8.81 -18.53 2.22
N PRO A 123 -7.76 -19.11 1.60
CA PRO A 123 -6.75 -18.35 0.87
C PRO A 123 -7.31 -17.44 -0.23
N TRP A 124 -8.40 -17.85 -0.88
CA TRP A 124 -9.03 -17.07 -1.95
C TRP A 124 -9.64 -15.75 -1.42
N MET A 125 -10.15 -15.73 -0.18
CA MET A 125 -10.68 -14.51 0.45
C MET A 125 -9.57 -13.50 0.69
N ILE A 126 -8.42 -13.97 1.17
CA ILE A 126 -7.24 -13.11 1.37
C ILE A 126 -6.75 -12.57 0.02
N GLY A 127 -6.62 -13.42 -0.99
CA GLY A 127 -6.22 -13.01 -2.34
C GLY A 127 -7.18 -11.98 -2.94
N ARG A 128 -8.51 -12.19 -2.78
CA ARG A 128 -9.52 -11.25 -3.27
C ARG A 128 -9.49 -9.91 -2.53
N SER A 129 -9.30 -9.95 -1.21
CA SER A 129 -9.15 -8.75 -0.37
C SER A 129 -7.98 -7.89 -0.82
N ILE A 130 -6.84 -8.54 -1.06
CA ILE A 130 -5.62 -7.92 -1.56
C ILE A 130 -5.89 -7.17 -2.88
N GLN A 131 -6.53 -7.83 -3.86
CA GLN A 131 -6.89 -7.19 -5.14
C GLN A 131 -7.82 -5.98 -4.98
N ILE A 132 -8.84 -6.08 -4.12
CA ILE A 132 -9.80 -4.99 -3.91
C ILE A 132 -9.11 -3.80 -3.24
N VAL A 133 -8.35 -4.04 -2.17
CA VAL A 133 -7.60 -2.98 -1.47
C VAL A 133 -6.61 -2.32 -2.41
N SER A 134 -5.84 -3.11 -3.18
CA SER A 134 -4.89 -2.60 -4.18
C SER A 134 -5.54 -1.79 -5.29
N THR A 135 -6.83 -2.03 -5.57
CA THR A 135 -7.60 -1.20 -6.50
C THR A 135 -8.08 0.09 -5.83
N ALA A 136 -8.56 0.01 -4.60
CA ALA A 136 -9.05 1.16 -3.84
C ALA A 136 -7.96 2.21 -3.62
N ILE A 137 -6.74 1.79 -3.27
CA ILE A 137 -5.62 2.71 -3.01
C ILE A 137 -5.08 3.42 -4.26
N LYS A 138 -5.50 3.02 -5.47
CA LYS A 138 -5.12 3.74 -6.70
C LYS A 138 -5.95 5.01 -6.90
N GLY A 139 -7.10 5.10 -6.22
CA GLY A 139 -7.94 6.29 -6.18
C GLY A 139 -7.71 7.10 -4.92
N ILE A 140 -8.01 8.39 -4.98
CA ILE A 140 -7.95 9.29 -3.81
C ILE A 140 -9.23 9.25 -2.98
N ASP A 141 -10.32 8.70 -3.53
CA ASP A 141 -11.65 8.68 -2.92
C ASP A 141 -11.67 7.91 -1.59
N PHE A 142 -10.73 6.98 -1.39
CA PHE A 142 -10.67 6.16 -0.18
C PHE A 142 -9.77 6.73 0.93
N LEU A 143 -9.09 7.87 0.70
CA LEU A 143 -8.21 8.48 1.70
C LEU A 143 -8.97 9.08 2.90
N GLU A 144 -10.28 9.34 2.75
CA GLU A 144 -11.11 9.84 3.84
C GLU A 144 -11.44 8.77 4.90
N PHE A 145 -11.33 7.48 4.53
CA PHE A 145 -11.65 6.36 5.41
C PHE A 145 -10.43 5.82 6.13
N ARG A 146 -10.64 5.37 7.37
CA ARG A 146 -9.58 4.69 8.13
C ARG A 146 -9.27 3.32 7.51
N PRO A 147 -8.03 2.84 7.58
CA PRO A 147 -7.66 1.52 7.08
C PRO A 147 -8.55 0.37 7.61
N SER A 148 -9.02 0.47 8.87
CA SER A 148 -9.94 -0.49 9.47
C SER A 148 -11.34 -0.46 8.87
N GLU A 149 -11.84 0.70 8.46
CA GLU A 149 -13.17 0.86 7.85
C GLU A 149 -13.18 0.25 6.45
N ILE A 150 -12.12 0.52 5.67
CA ILE A 150 -11.90 -0.11 4.35
C ILE A 150 -11.78 -1.62 4.51
N ALA A 151 -11.02 -2.10 5.51
CA ALA A 151 -10.87 -3.54 5.73
C ALA A 151 -12.20 -4.22 6.10
N ALA A 152 -13.01 -3.58 6.94
CA ALA A 152 -14.32 -4.10 7.33
C ALA A 152 -15.26 -4.17 6.11
N SER A 153 -15.31 -3.13 5.28
CA SER A 153 -16.16 -3.11 4.08
C SER A 153 -15.74 -4.18 3.06
N VAL A 154 -14.44 -4.37 2.85
CA VAL A 154 -13.90 -5.43 1.99
C VAL A 154 -14.27 -6.81 2.52
N ALA A 155 -14.13 -7.05 3.84
CA ALA A 155 -14.47 -8.34 4.43
C ALA A 155 -15.97 -8.65 4.30
N VAL A 156 -16.85 -7.67 4.54
CA VAL A 156 -18.30 -7.83 4.35
C VAL A 156 -18.63 -8.11 2.88
N TYR A 157 -18.02 -7.39 1.94
CA TYR A 157 -18.23 -7.58 0.50
C TYR A 157 -17.86 -9.00 0.05
N ILE A 158 -16.73 -9.52 0.52
CA ILE A 158 -16.25 -10.87 0.16
C ILE A 158 -17.21 -11.96 0.66
N ILE A 159 -17.63 -11.86 1.92
CA ILE A 159 -18.55 -12.83 2.53
C ILE A 159 -19.95 -12.74 1.89
N SER A 160 -20.42 -11.53 1.59
CA SER A 160 -21.72 -11.35 0.93
C SER A 160 -21.72 -11.91 -0.50
N GLY A 161 -20.59 -11.85 -1.20
CA GLY A 161 -20.43 -12.46 -2.52
C GLY A 161 -20.45 -13.99 -2.52
N GLU A 162 -20.11 -14.62 -1.39
CA GLU A 162 -20.19 -16.08 -1.19
C GLU A 162 -21.65 -16.55 -1.04
N MET A 163 -22.53 -15.73 -0.46
CA MET A 163 -23.95 -16.07 -0.25
C MET A 163 -24.81 -16.02 -1.54
N GLN A 164 -24.25 -15.57 -2.66
CA GLN A 164 -24.95 -15.43 -3.94
C GLN A 164 -24.55 -16.48 -5.00
N GLN A 165 -23.70 -17.45 -4.65
CA GLN A 165 -23.37 -18.63 -5.46
C GLN A 165 -23.98 -19.90 -4.86
#